data_AF-A0AAW4C7W9-F1
#
_entry.id   AF-A0AAW4C7W9-F1
#
_cell.length_a   1.000
_cell.length_b   1.000
_cell.length_c   1.000
_cell.angle_alpha   90.00
_cell.angle_beta   90.00
_cell.angle_gamma   90.00
#
_symmetry.space_group_name_H-M   'P 1'
#
loop_
_entity.id
_entity.type
_entity.pdbx_description
1 polymer ?
#
loop_
_entity_poly.entity_id
_entity_poly.type
_entity_poly.pdbx_seq_one_letter_code
_entity_poly.pdbx_strand_id
1 'polypeptide(L)'
;MLLRDKFYENLGTYYSSPEEIKNQLNSKIFNDFKIVINIIGINQPQEDLTPIYKIQNLELSSTNKNSKLQDEIDDINKYLLSAGTGLGYKDEKNSWSLFYLIKEMITSFQRQGYNYYRGQREDWETVPGIFRNLQNSEGNKYCNTFESLYLNISREFPDEVKYVPLNQEMLDIRADELAILQHYGLPTSLLDISENPFIAMLFMLGFGKIKNPQLEFYKIDSSNDSENGIISLVHKKITNKRIRAQKGAFINFDKLIKFINFKKNEIELENYKPIDRIILNIKFN
;
A
#
# COMPACT_ATOMS: atom_id res chain seq x y z
N MET A 1 -30.03 -9.16 -6.22
CA MET A 1 -30.38 -7.85 -5.64
C MET A 1 -30.04 -7.73 -4.15
N LEU A 2 -30.07 -8.80 -3.35
CA LEU A 2 -29.68 -8.82 -1.92
C LEU A 2 -28.17 -8.75 -1.59
N LEU A 3 -27.27 -8.82 -2.59
CA LEU A 3 -25.81 -8.90 -2.37
C LEU A 3 -25.13 -7.56 -2.08
N ARG A 4 -25.76 -6.42 -2.41
CA ARG A 4 -25.15 -5.09 -2.25
C ARG A 4 -25.33 -4.50 -0.85
N ASP A 5 -26.44 -4.79 -0.16
CA ASP A 5 -26.72 -4.27 1.18
C ASP A 5 -25.75 -4.81 2.26
N LYS A 6 -25.08 -5.92 1.96
CA LYS A 6 -24.09 -6.57 2.82
C LYS A 6 -22.67 -6.52 2.25
N PHE A 7 -22.36 -5.51 1.44
CA PHE A 7 -21.06 -5.41 0.75
C PHE A 7 -19.86 -5.60 1.70
N TYR A 8 -19.80 -4.86 2.80
CA TYR A 8 -18.70 -4.97 3.76
C TYR A 8 -18.70 -6.29 4.53
N GLU A 9 -19.86 -6.83 4.88
CA GLU A 9 -19.96 -8.14 5.54
C GLU A 9 -19.41 -9.23 4.62
N ASN A 10 -19.86 -9.25 3.36
CA ASN A 10 -19.46 -10.24 2.36
C ASN A 10 -17.96 -10.12 2.07
N LEU A 11 -17.48 -8.92 1.77
CA LEU A 11 -16.07 -8.68 1.48
C LEU A 11 -15.18 -8.98 2.71
N GLY A 12 -15.67 -8.66 3.92
CA GLY A 12 -15.01 -8.96 5.19
C GLY A 12 -14.84 -10.46 5.51
N THR A 13 -15.54 -11.35 4.81
CA THR A 13 -15.30 -12.81 4.96
C THR A 13 -13.96 -13.22 4.35
N TYR A 14 -13.50 -12.55 3.29
CA TYR A 14 -12.23 -12.80 2.60
C TYR A 14 -11.02 -12.14 3.27
N TYR A 15 -11.24 -11.40 4.36
CA TYR A 15 -10.19 -10.82 5.21
C TYR A 15 -9.94 -11.62 6.50
N SER A 16 -10.35 -12.89 6.55
CA SER A 16 -10.27 -13.70 7.77
C SER A 16 -8.87 -14.27 8.01
N SER A 17 -8.07 -14.47 6.96
CA SER A 17 -6.67 -14.89 7.07
C SER A 17 -5.75 -14.18 6.06
N PRO A 18 -4.44 -14.04 6.34
CA PRO A 18 -3.49 -13.48 5.38
C PRO A 18 -3.46 -14.20 4.03
N GLU A 19 -3.62 -15.53 4.05
CA GLU A 19 -3.62 -16.34 2.84
C GLU A 19 -4.86 -16.07 1.96
N GLU A 20 -6.03 -15.95 2.57
CA GLU A 20 -7.25 -15.54 1.85
C GLU A 20 -7.12 -14.13 1.28
N ILE A 21 -6.58 -13.18 2.06
CA ILE A 21 -6.38 -11.80 1.59
C ILE A 21 -5.49 -11.79 0.36
N LYS A 22 -4.37 -12.52 0.41
CA LYS A 22 -3.42 -12.59 -0.68
C LYS A 22 -4.02 -13.28 -1.90
N ASN A 23 -4.64 -14.45 -1.72
CA ASN A 23 -5.07 -15.31 -2.83
C ASN A 23 -6.41 -14.92 -3.43
N GLN A 24 -7.34 -14.38 -2.64
CA GLN A 24 -8.71 -14.09 -3.08
C GLN A 24 -8.96 -12.63 -3.41
N LEU A 25 -8.12 -11.70 -2.93
CA LEU A 25 -8.35 -10.28 -3.12
C LEU A 25 -7.15 -9.54 -3.69
N ASN A 26 -6.01 -9.51 -3.00
CA ASN A 26 -4.84 -8.74 -3.45
C ASN A 26 -4.35 -9.24 -4.82
N SER A 27 -4.32 -10.55 -5.08
CA SER A 27 -3.97 -11.13 -6.38
C SER A 27 -4.90 -10.73 -7.53
N LYS A 28 -6.15 -10.33 -7.23
CA LYS A 28 -7.14 -9.88 -8.22
C LYS A 28 -7.10 -8.37 -8.40
N ILE A 29 -6.72 -7.63 -7.36
CA ILE A 29 -6.64 -6.16 -7.38
C ILE A 29 -5.32 -5.67 -7.97
N PHE A 30 -4.23 -6.39 -7.69
CA PHE A 30 -2.86 -5.99 -8.01
C PHE A 30 -2.14 -7.03 -8.84
N ASN A 31 -1.31 -6.55 -9.77
CA ASN A 31 -0.31 -7.34 -10.45
C ASN A 31 1.04 -7.13 -9.75
N ASP A 32 1.36 -8.04 -8.82
CA ASP A 32 2.45 -7.86 -7.86
C ASP A 32 3.83 -8.28 -8.39
N PHE A 33 4.83 -7.43 -8.18
CA PHE A 33 6.24 -7.72 -8.38
C PHE A 33 6.96 -7.53 -7.05
N LYS A 34 7.42 -8.61 -6.43
CA LYS A 34 8.08 -8.53 -5.13
C LYS A 34 9.60 -8.53 -5.27
N ILE A 35 10.24 -7.54 -4.67
CA ILE A 35 11.68 -7.40 -4.56
C ILE A 35 12.05 -7.43 -3.09
N VAL A 36 13.06 -8.22 -2.72
CA VAL A 36 13.58 -8.29 -1.36
C VAL A 36 15.00 -7.75 -1.34
N ILE A 37 15.24 -6.69 -0.58
CA ILE A 37 16.58 -6.21 -0.25
C ILE A 37 17.06 -6.99 0.97
N ASN A 38 18.06 -7.85 0.78
CA ASN A 38 18.69 -8.56 1.89
C ASN A 38 19.81 -7.73 2.48
N ILE A 39 19.74 -7.50 3.78
CA ILE A 39 20.73 -6.74 4.55
C ILE A 39 21.34 -7.67 5.58
N ILE A 40 22.67 -7.61 5.73
CA ILE A 40 23.42 -8.34 6.75
C ILE A 40 24.06 -7.36 7.73
N GLY A 41 24.00 -7.67 9.03
CA GLY A 41 24.78 -6.97 10.04
C GLY A 41 26.27 -7.27 9.89
N ILE A 42 27.13 -6.26 10.00
CA ILE A 42 28.59 -6.44 9.85
C ILE A 42 29.40 -6.12 11.10
N ASN A 43 28.90 -5.26 12.01
CA ASN A 43 29.66 -4.79 13.18
C ASN A 43 28.77 -4.66 14.42
N GLN A 44 29.38 -4.68 15.61
CA GLN A 44 28.78 -4.08 16.80
C GLN A 44 28.84 -2.55 16.67
N PRO A 45 27.87 -1.78 17.20
CA PRO A 45 27.87 -0.32 17.11
C PRO A 45 29.17 0.24 17.71
N GLN A 46 30.01 0.86 16.88
CA GLN A 46 31.22 1.56 17.30
C GLN A 46 30.97 3.08 17.36
N GLU A 47 31.85 3.81 18.05
CA GLU A 47 31.76 5.27 18.25
C GLU A 47 31.87 6.08 16.94
N ASP A 48 32.36 5.47 15.86
CA ASP A 48 32.51 6.08 14.55
C ASP A 48 31.29 5.88 13.62
N LEU A 49 31.13 6.77 12.63
CA LEU A 49 30.10 6.73 11.58
C LEU A 49 30.26 5.54 10.60
N THR A 50 30.87 4.43 11.01
CA THR A 50 31.02 3.24 10.18
C THR A 50 29.67 2.53 9.99
N PRO A 51 29.36 2.07 8.76
CA PRO A 51 28.13 1.32 8.53
C PRO A 51 28.09 0.06 9.40
N ILE A 52 26.98 -0.14 10.12
CA ILE A 52 26.74 -1.36 10.92
C ILE A 52 26.12 -2.49 10.09
N TYR A 53 25.84 -2.24 8.81
CA TYR A 53 25.22 -3.18 7.87
C TYR A 53 25.84 -3.12 6.48
N LYS A 54 25.63 -4.17 5.68
CA LYS A 54 25.86 -4.20 4.23
C LYS A 54 24.63 -4.73 3.50
N ILE A 55 24.39 -4.23 2.29
CA ILE A 55 23.40 -4.79 1.37
C ILE A 55 24.04 -6.01 0.72
N GLN A 56 23.40 -7.18 0.88
CA GLN A 56 23.91 -8.45 0.38
C GLN A 56 23.57 -8.64 -1.10
N ASN A 57 22.29 -8.53 -1.44
CA ASN A 57 21.74 -8.66 -2.79
C ASN A 57 20.28 -8.14 -2.82
N LEU A 58 19.72 -8.08 -4.02
CA LEU A 58 18.29 -7.94 -4.26
C LEU A 58 17.76 -9.24 -4.87
N GLU A 59 16.64 -9.74 -4.37
CA GLU A 59 15.98 -10.94 -4.87
C GLU A 59 14.62 -10.61 -5.46
N LEU A 60 14.32 -11.12 -6.65
CA LEU A 60 13.00 -11.05 -7.27
C LEU A 60 12.19 -12.30 -6.93
N SER A 61 10.94 -12.11 -6.54
CA SER A 61 10.01 -13.23 -6.39
C SER A 61 9.62 -13.78 -7.76
N SER A 62 9.61 -15.11 -7.88
CA SER A 62 9.35 -15.85 -9.12
C SER A 62 7.94 -15.72 -9.69
N THR A 63 7.04 -14.98 -9.04
CA THR A 63 5.61 -15.01 -9.32
C THR A 63 5.16 -14.17 -10.51
N ASN A 64 5.95 -13.18 -10.97
CA ASN A 64 5.63 -12.40 -12.18
C ASN A 64 6.89 -11.99 -12.95
N LYS A 65 6.97 -12.36 -14.24
CA LYS A 65 8.11 -12.05 -15.12
C LYS A 65 7.92 -10.67 -15.75
N ASN A 66 8.59 -9.65 -15.22
CA ASN A 66 8.83 -8.39 -15.95
C ASN A 66 10.31 -8.36 -16.33
N SER A 67 10.61 -8.63 -17.61
CA SER A 67 11.99 -8.74 -18.09
C SER A 67 12.79 -7.46 -17.86
N LYS A 68 12.15 -6.29 -18.01
CA LYS A 68 12.81 -5.01 -17.78
C LYS A 68 13.20 -4.80 -16.32
N LEU A 69 12.30 -5.13 -15.38
CA LEU A 69 12.62 -5.09 -13.95
C LEU A 69 13.67 -6.13 -13.58
N GLN A 70 13.62 -7.32 -14.18
CA GLN A 70 14.64 -8.36 -13.98
C GLN A 70 16.02 -7.87 -14.41
N ASP A 71 16.14 -7.32 -15.62
CA ASP A 71 17.41 -6.79 -16.15
C ASP A 71 17.97 -5.68 -15.25
N GLU A 72 17.12 -4.75 -14.80
CA GLU A 72 17.53 -3.67 -13.87
C GLU A 72 18.04 -4.21 -12.52
N ILE A 73 17.36 -5.21 -11.95
CA ILE A 73 17.77 -5.82 -10.68
C ILE A 73 19.04 -6.64 -10.86
N ASP A 74 19.19 -7.34 -11.97
CA ASP A 74 20.42 -8.08 -12.29
C ASP A 74 21.60 -7.15 -12.46
N ASP A 75 21.40 -5.99 -13.09
CA ASP A 75 22.44 -4.97 -13.19
C ASP A 75 22.81 -4.39 -11.82
N ILE A 76 21.82 -4.05 -10.97
CA ILE A 76 22.09 -3.63 -9.58
C ILE A 76 22.87 -4.71 -8.82
N ASN A 77 22.48 -5.98 -8.94
CA ASN A 77 23.19 -7.10 -8.32
C ASN A 77 24.61 -7.27 -8.85
N LYS A 78 24.85 -7.12 -10.16
CA LYS A 78 26.21 -7.11 -10.73
C LYS A 78 27.05 -5.98 -10.13
N TYR A 79 26.49 -4.78 -9.98
CA TYR A 79 27.17 -3.66 -9.33
C TYR A 79 27.50 -3.97 -7.86
N LEU A 80 26.59 -4.60 -7.11
CA LEU A 80 26.83 -5.06 -5.73
C LEU A 80 27.92 -6.15 -5.65
N LEU A 81 28.06 -7.00 -6.67
CA LEU A 81 29.02 -8.11 -6.72
C LEU A 81 30.41 -7.72 -7.26
N SER A 82 30.50 -6.76 -8.19
CA SER A 82 31.75 -6.40 -8.88
C SER A 82 32.84 -5.94 -7.90
N ALA A 83 33.95 -6.69 -7.88
CA ALA A 83 35.02 -6.60 -6.89
C ALA A 83 36.20 -5.75 -7.38
N GLY A 84 36.77 -4.96 -6.48
CA GLY A 84 38.21 -4.66 -6.39
C GLY A 84 38.97 -4.27 -7.67
N THR A 85 38.85 -3.03 -8.12
CA THR A 85 39.92 -2.28 -8.83
C THR A 85 39.90 -0.77 -8.53
N GLY A 86 39.22 -0.34 -7.45
CA GLY A 86 39.15 1.08 -7.05
C GLY A 86 37.94 1.86 -7.59
N LEU A 87 36.92 1.18 -8.13
CA LEU A 87 35.66 1.79 -8.59
C LEU A 87 34.40 1.09 -8.06
N GLY A 88 34.50 0.17 -7.08
CA GLY A 88 33.39 -0.72 -6.67
C GLY A 88 33.04 -0.73 -5.17
N TYR A 89 31.82 -1.13 -4.84
CA TYR A 89 31.11 -0.88 -3.56
C TYR A 89 31.39 -1.86 -2.39
N LYS A 90 32.47 -2.63 -2.49
CA LYS A 90 33.04 -3.41 -1.35
C LYS A 90 34.27 -2.75 -0.74
N ASP A 91 34.70 -1.60 -1.26
CA ASP A 91 35.63 -0.74 -0.56
C ASP A 91 35.04 -0.46 0.83
N GLU A 92 35.81 -0.66 1.89
CA GLU A 92 35.42 -0.35 3.27
C GLU A 92 34.94 1.10 3.40
N LYS A 93 35.33 1.96 2.45
CA LYS A 93 34.97 3.38 2.38
C LYS A 93 33.69 3.68 1.56
N ASN A 94 33.12 2.73 0.81
CA ASN A 94 32.10 3.05 -0.21
C ASN A 94 30.98 2.00 -0.31
N SER A 95 30.25 1.76 0.78
CA SER A 95 29.02 0.97 0.75
C SER A 95 27.81 1.86 0.43
N TRP A 96 26.90 1.39 -0.43
CA TRP A 96 25.61 2.06 -0.60
C TRP A 96 24.88 2.06 0.74
N SER A 97 24.42 3.25 1.14
CA SER A 97 23.39 3.31 2.17
C SER A 97 22.10 2.72 1.61
N LEU A 98 21.29 2.10 2.47
CA LEU A 98 19.95 1.62 2.12
C LEU A 98 19.10 2.75 1.52
N PHE A 99 19.26 3.98 2.04
CA PHE A 99 18.58 5.15 1.50
C PHE A 99 18.97 5.42 0.05
N TYR A 100 20.26 5.36 -0.28
CA TYR A 100 20.74 5.58 -1.65
C TYR A 100 20.20 4.50 -2.60
N LEU A 101 20.23 3.21 -2.19
CA LEU A 101 19.63 2.13 -2.96
C LEU A 101 18.15 2.40 -3.27
N ILE A 102 17.36 2.70 -2.23
CA ILE A 102 15.93 2.99 -2.39
C ILE A 102 15.71 4.19 -3.31
N LYS A 103 16.54 5.24 -3.22
CA LYS A 103 16.45 6.43 -4.09
C LYS A 103 16.74 6.10 -5.56
N GLU A 104 17.69 5.22 -5.86
CA GLU A 104 17.94 4.76 -7.23
C GLU A 104 16.79 3.89 -7.75
N MET A 105 16.24 3.00 -6.91
CA MET A 105 15.05 2.20 -7.26
C MET A 105 13.82 3.08 -7.54
N ILE A 106 13.56 4.09 -6.70
CA ILE A 106 12.51 5.09 -6.92
C ILE A 106 12.70 5.74 -8.30
N THR A 107 13.90 6.21 -8.60
CA THR A 107 14.21 6.88 -9.87
C THR A 107 13.97 5.95 -11.05
N SER A 108 14.37 4.68 -10.94
CA SER A 108 14.17 3.69 -12.00
C SER A 108 12.69 3.39 -12.23
N PHE A 109 11.95 3.07 -11.17
CA PHE A 109 10.54 2.70 -11.26
C PHE A 109 9.67 3.87 -11.72
N GLN A 110 10.00 5.12 -11.34
CA GLN A 110 9.34 6.31 -11.86
C GLN A 110 9.43 6.41 -13.39
N ARG A 111 10.59 6.10 -13.99
CA ARG A 111 10.76 6.07 -15.46
C ARG A 111 9.90 4.99 -16.14
N GLN A 112 9.44 3.99 -15.39
CA GLN A 112 8.54 2.94 -15.88
C GLN A 112 7.05 3.25 -15.60
N GLY A 113 6.76 4.40 -14.98
CA GLY A 113 5.42 4.90 -14.71
C GLY A 113 4.91 4.67 -13.29
N TYR A 114 5.72 4.12 -12.37
CA TYR A 114 5.32 3.98 -10.97
C TYR A 114 5.38 5.33 -10.26
N ASN A 115 4.21 5.88 -9.96
CA ASN A 115 4.01 7.28 -9.58
C ASN A 115 3.34 7.49 -8.21
N TYR A 116 2.87 6.42 -7.57
CA TYR A 116 2.34 6.48 -6.20
C TYR A 116 3.04 5.47 -5.30
N TYR A 117 3.08 5.79 -4.00
CA TYR A 117 3.86 5.05 -3.02
C TYR A 117 3.10 4.87 -1.72
N ARG A 118 3.36 3.75 -1.03
CA ARG A 118 2.87 3.49 0.32
C ARG A 118 3.94 2.79 1.13
N GLY A 119 4.24 3.31 2.31
CA GLY A 119 5.18 2.69 3.24
C GLY A 119 4.46 1.96 4.36
N GLN A 120 4.99 0.80 4.73
CA GLN A 120 4.51 0.01 5.85
C GLN A 120 5.69 -0.47 6.69
N ARG A 121 5.57 -0.39 8.02
CA ARG A 121 6.62 -0.82 8.97
C ARG A 121 6.80 -2.34 9.06
N GLU A 122 5.80 -3.05 8.56
CA GLU A 122 5.68 -4.50 8.56
C GLU A 122 5.26 -4.99 7.17
N ASP A 123 5.54 -6.25 6.89
CA ASP A 123 5.18 -6.96 5.66
C ASP A 123 3.71 -7.39 5.63
N TRP A 124 2.84 -6.53 6.17
CA TRP A 124 1.41 -6.75 6.18
C TRP A 124 0.83 -6.73 4.76
N GLU A 125 -0.22 -7.52 4.58
CA GLU A 125 -1.05 -7.43 3.40
C GLU A 125 -1.71 -6.05 3.29
N THR A 126 -1.92 -5.59 2.06
CA THR A 126 -2.58 -4.31 1.81
C THR A 126 -4.08 -4.42 2.09
N VAL A 127 -4.44 -4.05 3.32
CA VAL A 127 -5.79 -4.12 3.88
C VAL A 127 -6.20 -2.74 4.39
N PRO A 128 -7.34 -2.19 3.93
CA PRO A 128 -7.86 -0.93 4.44
C PRO A 128 -8.34 -1.10 5.89
N GLY A 129 -8.42 0.00 6.63
CA GLY A 129 -8.67 -0.02 8.07
C GLY A 129 -9.92 -0.78 8.49
N ILE A 130 -11.00 -0.65 7.72
CA ILE A 130 -12.31 -1.29 7.97
C ILE A 130 -12.25 -2.82 8.04
N PHE A 131 -11.32 -3.46 7.32
CA PHE A 131 -11.20 -4.91 7.24
C PHE A 131 -10.04 -5.49 8.06
N ARG A 132 -9.29 -4.64 8.78
CA ARG A 132 -8.31 -5.14 9.74
C ARG A 132 -9.05 -5.85 10.87
N ASN A 133 -8.38 -6.79 11.56
CA ASN A 133 -8.98 -7.63 12.60
C ASN A 133 -9.40 -6.82 13.85
N LEU A 134 -10.45 -6.03 13.69
CA LEU A 134 -11.07 -5.15 14.66
C LEU A 134 -12.41 -5.79 15.01
N GLN A 135 -12.54 -6.22 16.26
CA GLN A 135 -13.76 -6.80 16.80
C GLN A 135 -14.19 -6.01 18.03
N ASN A 136 -15.49 -5.84 18.22
CA ASN A 136 -16.01 -5.29 19.47
C ASN A 136 -15.90 -6.32 20.61
N SER A 137 -16.26 -5.93 21.83
CA SER A 137 -16.25 -6.81 23.01
C SER A 137 -17.16 -8.05 22.88
N GLU A 138 -18.08 -8.05 21.93
CA GLU A 138 -19.03 -9.13 21.64
C GLU A 138 -18.55 -10.04 20.49
N GLY A 139 -17.38 -9.78 19.91
CA GLY A 139 -16.81 -10.54 18.79
C GLY A 139 -17.33 -10.15 17.40
N ASN A 140 -18.16 -9.11 17.29
CA ASN A 140 -18.65 -8.60 16.01
C ASN A 140 -17.52 -7.89 15.25
N LYS A 141 -17.29 -8.28 14.00
CA LYS A 141 -16.32 -7.61 13.10
C LYS A 141 -16.75 -6.16 12.84
N TYR A 142 -15.79 -5.23 12.91
CA TYR A 142 -16.02 -3.80 12.68
C TYR A 142 -16.67 -3.50 11.32
N CYS A 143 -16.28 -4.23 10.27
CA CYS A 143 -16.88 -4.07 8.94
C CYS A 143 -18.41 -4.27 8.92
N ASN A 144 -18.96 -5.06 9.85
CA ASN A 144 -20.39 -5.34 9.92
C ASN A 144 -21.18 -4.19 10.57
N THR A 145 -20.53 -3.38 11.41
CA THR A 145 -21.17 -2.26 12.12
C THR A 145 -20.80 -0.90 11.57
N PHE A 146 -19.89 -0.85 10.61
CA PHE A 146 -19.34 0.38 10.03
C PHE A 146 -20.40 1.35 9.51
N GLU A 147 -21.39 0.88 8.73
CA GLU A 147 -22.42 1.77 8.17
C GLU A 147 -23.28 2.43 9.26
N SER A 148 -23.67 1.65 10.27
CA SER A 148 -24.43 2.17 11.42
C SER A 148 -23.60 3.18 12.21
N LEU A 149 -22.31 2.91 12.41
CA LEU A 149 -21.40 3.83 13.10
C LEU A 149 -21.21 5.12 12.31
N TYR A 150 -20.96 5.03 11.00
CA TYR A 150 -20.82 6.19 10.12
C TYR A 150 -22.10 7.05 10.14
N LEU A 151 -23.27 6.42 10.03
CA LEU A 151 -24.55 7.13 10.12
C LEU A 151 -24.70 7.84 11.48
N ASN A 152 -24.35 7.19 12.59
CA ASN A 152 -24.44 7.79 13.92
C ASN A 152 -23.48 8.98 14.07
N ILE A 153 -22.22 8.84 13.65
CA ILE A 153 -21.23 9.93 13.68
C ILE A 153 -21.74 11.13 12.87
N SER A 154 -22.34 10.91 11.69
CA SER A 154 -22.89 11.99 10.88
C SER A 154 -24.08 12.73 11.52
N ARG A 155 -24.80 12.06 12.44
CA ARG A 155 -25.90 12.68 13.20
C ARG A 155 -25.40 13.46 14.40
N GLU A 156 -24.32 12.98 15.03
CA GLU A 156 -23.66 13.67 16.15
C GLU A 156 -22.87 14.90 15.67
N PHE A 157 -22.23 14.82 14.50
CA PHE A 157 -21.36 15.85 13.94
C PHE A 157 -21.77 16.24 12.49
N PRO A 158 -23.01 16.72 12.27
CA PRO A 158 -23.55 16.97 10.93
C PRO A 158 -22.84 18.08 10.15
N ASP A 159 -22.16 18.99 10.84
CA ASP A 159 -21.39 20.07 10.23
C ASP A 159 -19.99 19.64 9.76
N GLU A 160 -19.48 18.53 10.30
CA GLU A 160 -18.13 18.02 10.01
C GLU A 160 -18.15 16.91 8.97
N VAL A 161 -19.11 15.98 9.07
CA VAL A 161 -19.19 14.82 8.19
C VAL A 161 -20.64 14.49 7.84
N LYS A 162 -20.88 14.26 6.54
CA LYS A 162 -22.18 13.83 6.03
C LYS A 162 -22.15 12.34 5.77
N TYR A 163 -23.24 11.65 6.11
CA TYR A 163 -23.43 10.27 5.67
C TYR A 163 -23.79 10.23 4.18
N VAL A 164 -22.97 9.51 3.41
CA VAL A 164 -23.22 9.24 1.99
C VAL A 164 -23.34 7.73 1.86
N PRO A 165 -24.49 7.17 1.45
CA PRO A 165 -24.67 5.73 1.34
C PRO A 165 -23.74 5.12 0.30
N LEU A 166 -23.42 3.83 0.44
CA LEU A 166 -22.63 3.10 -0.54
C LEU A 166 -23.42 2.93 -1.85
N ASN A 167 -23.23 3.87 -2.78
CA ASN A 167 -23.86 3.91 -4.10
C ASN A 167 -22.80 4.19 -5.17
N GLN A 168 -22.85 3.43 -6.28
CA GLN A 168 -21.92 3.56 -7.42
C GLN A 168 -21.78 4.99 -7.97
N GLU A 169 -22.86 5.77 -7.98
CA GLU A 169 -22.87 7.13 -8.50
C GLU A 169 -22.27 8.16 -7.51
N MET A 170 -22.18 7.81 -6.23
CA MET A 170 -21.76 8.72 -5.16
C MET A 170 -20.40 8.35 -4.57
N LEU A 171 -19.66 7.42 -5.18
CA LEU A 171 -18.42 6.85 -4.61
C LEU A 171 -17.35 7.91 -4.34
N ASP A 172 -17.20 8.92 -5.20
CA ASP A 172 -16.20 9.98 -4.99
C ASP A 172 -16.63 10.96 -3.88
N ILE A 173 -17.91 11.30 -3.83
CA ILE A 173 -18.47 12.13 -2.73
C ILE A 173 -18.34 11.38 -1.41
N ARG A 174 -18.63 10.08 -1.40
CA ARG A 174 -18.45 9.22 -0.23
C ARG A 174 -16.98 9.15 0.18
N ALA A 175 -16.05 9.03 -0.77
CA ALA A 175 -14.61 9.03 -0.49
C ALA A 175 -14.16 10.33 0.21
N ASP A 176 -14.69 11.49 -0.18
CA ASP A 176 -14.38 12.76 0.48
C ASP A 176 -14.77 12.71 1.98
N GLU A 177 -15.96 12.19 2.31
CA GLU A 177 -16.46 12.09 3.68
C GLU A 177 -15.73 10.99 4.47
N LEU A 178 -15.42 9.85 3.85
CA LEU A 178 -14.59 8.80 4.45
C LEU A 178 -13.18 9.31 4.79
N ALA A 179 -12.62 10.20 3.97
CA ALA A 179 -11.32 10.77 4.26
C ALA A 179 -11.34 11.71 5.46
N ILE A 180 -12.48 12.38 5.74
CA ILE A 180 -12.69 13.14 6.98
C ILE A 180 -12.73 12.19 8.18
N LEU A 181 -13.49 11.10 8.11
CA LEU A 181 -13.53 10.09 9.18
C LEU A 181 -12.13 9.52 9.48
N GLN A 182 -11.35 9.22 8.45
CA GLN A 182 -9.98 8.73 8.58
C GLN A 182 -9.01 9.78 9.13
N HIS A 183 -9.28 11.07 8.91
CA HIS A 183 -8.54 12.16 9.54
C HIS A 183 -8.73 12.14 11.07
N TYR A 184 -9.94 11.86 11.54
CA TYR A 184 -10.26 11.68 12.97
C TYR A 184 -9.89 10.29 13.52
N GLY A 185 -9.23 9.44 12.73
CA GLY A 185 -8.72 8.15 13.16
C GLY A 185 -9.71 7.00 13.04
N LEU A 186 -10.87 7.21 12.43
CA LEU A 186 -11.80 6.12 12.17
C LEU A 186 -11.26 5.20 11.06
N PRO A 187 -11.20 3.87 11.26
CA PRO A 187 -10.84 2.94 10.20
C PRO A 187 -11.90 2.94 9.09
N THR A 188 -11.48 3.16 7.85
CA THR A 188 -12.36 3.22 6.66
C THR A 188 -11.93 2.23 5.58
N SER A 189 -12.67 2.19 4.47
CA SER A 189 -12.35 1.43 3.25
C SER A 189 -11.31 2.11 2.35
N LEU A 190 -10.81 3.28 2.73
CA LEU A 190 -9.76 3.99 1.99
C LEU A 190 -8.38 3.57 2.46
N LEU A 191 -7.46 3.45 1.50
CA LEU A 191 -6.06 3.18 1.76
C LEU A 191 -5.20 4.34 1.21
N ASP A 192 -4.51 5.05 2.10
CA ASP A 192 -3.67 6.19 1.71
C ASP A 192 -2.52 5.76 0.78
N ILE A 193 -2.36 6.46 -0.35
CA ILE A 193 -1.18 6.41 -1.22
C ILE A 193 -0.70 7.85 -1.51
N SER A 194 0.60 8.03 -1.72
CA SER A 194 1.24 9.34 -1.86
C SER A 194 1.97 9.44 -3.19
N GLU A 195 1.89 10.57 -3.89
CA GLU A 195 2.77 10.86 -5.05
C GLU A 195 4.22 11.13 -4.62
N ASN A 196 4.45 11.41 -3.33
CA ASN A 196 5.79 11.65 -2.79
C ASN A 196 6.34 10.37 -2.13
N PRO A 197 7.42 9.77 -2.68
CA PRO A 197 8.00 8.55 -2.14
C PRO A 197 8.63 8.76 -0.75
N PHE A 198 9.11 9.96 -0.43
CA PHE A 198 9.70 10.25 0.89
C PHE A 198 8.65 10.32 2.00
N ILE A 199 7.42 10.74 1.68
CA ILE A 199 6.29 10.65 2.62
C ILE A 199 5.96 9.19 2.90
N ALA A 200 5.95 8.33 1.87
CA ALA A 200 5.76 6.90 2.05
C ALA A 200 6.88 6.28 2.90
N MET A 201 8.15 6.63 2.64
CA MET A 201 9.27 6.18 3.48
C MET A 201 9.16 6.66 4.94
N LEU A 202 8.66 7.88 5.18
CA LEU A 202 8.39 8.36 6.54
C LEU A 202 7.35 7.47 7.24
N PHE A 203 6.30 7.02 6.56
CA PHE A 203 5.33 6.07 7.13
C PHE A 203 5.89 4.65 7.29
N MET A 204 6.80 4.23 6.42
CA MET A 204 7.51 2.94 6.52
C MET A 204 8.38 2.87 7.79
N LEU A 205 9.04 3.98 8.13
CA LEU A 205 10.02 4.05 9.23
C LEU A 205 9.45 4.70 10.50
N GLY A 206 8.33 5.42 10.38
CA GLY A 206 7.76 6.23 11.43
C GLY A 206 6.91 5.42 12.41
N PHE A 207 7.06 5.74 13.69
CA PHE A 207 6.15 5.39 14.78
C PHE A 207 6.02 3.88 15.08
N GLY A 208 6.91 3.40 15.95
CA GLY A 208 6.83 2.07 16.57
C GLY A 208 7.97 1.14 16.16
N LYS A 209 7.79 -0.16 16.45
CA LYS A 209 8.77 -1.19 16.11
C LYS A 209 8.70 -1.51 14.62
N ILE A 210 9.85 -1.55 13.97
CA ILE A 210 10.01 -1.94 12.57
C ILE A 210 10.24 -3.45 12.52
N LYS A 211 9.55 -4.15 11.63
CA LYS A 211 9.70 -5.61 11.44
C LYS A 211 9.44 -5.95 9.98
N ASN A 212 10.47 -6.19 9.17
CA ASN A 212 10.35 -6.40 7.72
C ASN A 212 9.61 -5.25 7.01
N PRO A 213 10.11 -4.00 7.09
CA PRO A 213 9.44 -2.87 6.48
C PRO A 213 9.34 -3.04 4.96
N GLN A 214 8.29 -2.48 4.37
CA GLN A 214 8.08 -2.51 2.94
C GLN A 214 7.65 -1.17 2.37
N LEU A 215 8.08 -0.92 1.15
CA LEU A 215 7.68 0.21 0.32
C LEU A 215 6.97 -0.33 -0.92
N GLU A 216 5.71 0.03 -1.08
CA GLU A 216 4.90 -0.32 -2.24
C GLU A 216 4.92 0.82 -3.26
N PHE A 217 4.98 0.45 -4.53
CA PHE A 217 4.97 1.35 -5.68
C PHE A 217 3.79 0.96 -6.56
N TYR A 218 2.99 1.93 -6.96
CA TYR A 218 1.83 1.71 -7.81
C TYR A 218 1.98 2.47 -9.11
N LYS A 219 1.60 1.82 -10.21
CA LYS A 219 1.49 2.45 -11.52
C LYS A 219 0.03 2.82 -11.77
N ILE A 220 -0.28 4.11 -11.66
CA ILE A 220 -1.64 4.62 -11.70
C ILE A 220 -1.76 5.68 -12.80
N ASP A 221 -2.70 5.47 -13.73
CA ASP A 221 -3.21 6.53 -14.59
C ASP A 221 -4.33 7.25 -13.84
N SER A 222 -4.03 8.41 -13.26
CA SER A 222 -4.99 9.12 -12.39
C SER A 222 -6.29 9.49 -13.09
N SER A 223 -6.30 9.67 -14.40
CA SER A 223 -7.52 9.98 -15.14
C SER A 223 -8.35 8.71 -15.33
N ASN A 224 -7.75 7.67 -15.93
CA ASN A 224 -8.46 6.43 -16.22
C ASN A 224 -8.82 5.64 -14.97
N ASP A 225 -7.90 5.49 -14.01
CA ASP A 225 -8.09 4.62 -12.84
C ASP A 225 -9.00 5.27 -11.77
N SER A 226 -9.23 6.59 -11.86
CA SER A 226 -10.25 7.25 -11.06
C SER A 226 -11.66 6.95 -11.58
N GLU A 227 -11.87 6.95 -12.90
CA GLU A 227 -13.17 6.68 -13.51
C GLU A 227 -13.48 5.17 -13.57
N ASN A 228 -12.53 4.40 -14.12
CA ASN A 228 -12.67 3.00 -14.50
C ASN A 228 -11.94 2.03 -13.55
N GLY A 229 -11.29 2.53 -12.52
CA GLY A 229 -10.59 1.74 -11.53
C GLY A 229 -11.12 1.95 -10.11
N ILE A 230 -10.25 1.69 -9.13
CA ILE A 230 -10.53 1.86 -7.71
C ILE A 230 -9.77 3.04 -7.09
N ILE A 231 -9.22 3.94 -7.88
CA ILE A 231 -8.52 5.12 -7.36
C ILE A 231 -9.51 6.24 -7.08
N SER A 232 -9.32 6.98 -6.00
CA SER A 232 -10.09 8.20 -5.70
C SER A 232 -9.14 9.37 -5.45
N LEU A 233 -9.34 10.42 -6.23
CA LEU A 233 -8.66 11.70 -6.09
C LEU A 233 -9.56 12.61 -5.25
N VAL A 234 -9.34 12.66 -3.94
CA VAL A 234 -10.22 13.42 -3.05
C VAL A 234 -10.10 14.92 -3.29
N HIS A 235 -11.25 15.60 -3.31
CA HIS A 235 -11.31 17.04 -3.50
C HIS A 235 -10.64 17.74 -2.33
N LYS A 236 -9.73 18.67 -2.64
CA LYS A 236 -8.96 19.44 -1.64
C LYS A 236 -9.85 20.49 -0.95
N LYS A 237 -10.78 20.06 -0.09
CA LYS A 237 -11.53 20.96 0.79
C LYS A 237 -10.57 21.60 1.81
N ILE A 238 -10.85 22.84 2.23
CA ILE A 238 -10.02 23.59 3.21
C ILE A 238 -9.88 22.83 4.54
N THR A 239 -10.91 22.05 4.90
CA THR A 239 -10.97 21.21 6.10
C THR A 239 -10.03 20.00 6.02
N ASN A 240 -9.69 19.51 4.82
CA ASN A 240 -8.88 18.31 4.66
C ASN A 240 -7.37 18.62 4.45
N LYS A 241 -6.78 19.29 5.45
CA LYS A 241 -5.36 19.70 5.42
C LYS A 241 -4.40 18.52 5.24
N ARG A 242 -4.76 17.34 5.76
CA ARG A 242 -3.96 16.10 5.66
C ARG A 242 -3.76 15.67 4.20
N ILE A 243 -4.81 15.71 3.38
CA ILE A 243 -4.73 15.35 1.94
C ILE A 243 -3.90 16.37 1.16
N ARG A 244 -4.06 17.66 1.47
CA ARG A 244 -3.25 18.72 0.85
C ARG A 244 -1.76 18.53 1.14
N ALA A 245 -1.41 18.14 2.37
CA ALA A 245 -0.03 17.92 2.78
C ALA A 245 0.60 16.67 2.13
N GLN A 246 -0.21 15.65 1.84
CA GLN A 246 0.28 14.36 1.34
C GLN A 246 0.40 14.30 -0.19
N LYS A 247 -0.18 15.26 -0.95
CA LYS A 247 -0.42 15.09 -2.41
C LYS A 247 -0.96 13.67 -2.68
N GLY A 248 -1.89 13.24 -1.84
CA GLY A 248 -2.29 11.84 -1.73
C GLY A 248 -3.50 11.52 -2.59
N ALA A 249 -3.61 10.25 -2.96
CA ALA A 249 -4.82 9.62 -3.47
C ALA A 249 -5.19 8.45 -2.56
N PHE A 250 -6.34 7.83 -2.83
CA PHE A 250 -6.75 6.63 -2.13
C PHE A 250 -6.96 5.48 -3.09
N ILE A 251 -6.52 4.29 -2.68
CA ILE A 251 -7.12 3.06 -3.17
C ILE A 251 -8.42 2.89 -2.39
N ASN A 252 -9.55 3.05 -3.09
CA ASN A 252 -10.89 3.09 -2.52
C ASN A 252 -11.59 1.74 -2.72
N PHE A 253 -11.65 0.94 -1.66
CA PHE A 253 -12.26 -0.39 -1.73
C PHE A 253 -13.78 -0.34 -1.92
N ASP A 254 -14.45 0.80 -1.72
CA ASP A 254 -15.88 0.94 -2.07
C ASP A 254 -16.08 0.87 -3.59
N LYS A 255 -15.11 1.32 -4.39
CA LYS A 255 -15.19 1.25 -5.85
C LYS A 255 -15.19 -0.19 -6.39
N LEU A 256 -14.80 -1.19 -5.57
CA LEU A 256 -14.92 -2.61 -5.94
C LEU A 256 -16.37 -3.01 -6.21
N ILE A 257 -17.37 -2.31 -5.65
CA ILE A 257 -18.79 -2.60 -5.92
C ILE A 257 -19.16 -2.49 -7.41
N LYS A 258 -18.33 -1.83 -8.23
CA LYS A 258 -18.49 -1.76 -9.70
C LYS A 258 -18.13 -3.07 -10.40
N PHE A 259 -17.21 -3.84 -9.83
CA PHE A 259 -16.57 -4.98 -10.48
C PHE A 259 -16.86 -6.31 -9.80
N ILE A 260 -17.17 -6.28 -8.50
CA ILE A 260 -17.20 -7.47 -7.68
C ILE A 260 -18.43 -8.35 -7.95
N ASN A 261 -18.17 -9.63 -8.13
CA ASN A 261 -19.16 -10.68 -8.13
C ASN A 261 -18.79 -11.73 -7.07
N PHE A 262 -19.64 -11.90 -6.06
CA PHE A 262 -19.39 -12.85 -4.98
C PHE A 262 -19.87 -14.23 -5.41
N LYS A 263 -18.94 -15.19 -5.48
CA LYS A 263 -19.22 -16.61 -5.71
C LYS A 263 -18.97 -17.40 -4.42
N LYS A 264 -19.42 -18.65 -4.41
CA LYS A 264 -19.19 -19.56 -3.28
C LYS A 264 -17.68 -19.79 -3.13
N ASN A 265 -17.10 -19.22 -2.06
CA ASN A 265 -15.69 -19.32 -1.67
C ASN A 265 -14.68 -18.54 -2.53
N GLU A 266 -15.13 -17.72 -3.48
CA GLU A 266 -14.23 -16.88 -4.28
C GLU A 266 -14.88 -15.55 -4.64
N ILE A 267 -14.04 -14.56 -4.96
CA ILE A 267 -14.47 -13.30 -5.56
C ILE A 267 -14.07 -13.29 -7.03
N GLU A 268 -14.92 -12.78 -7.92
CA GLU A 268 -14.52 -12.40 -9.27
C GLU A 268 -14.63 -10.88 -9.44
N LEU A 269 -13.69 -10.30 -10.18
CA LEU A 269 -13.71 -8.89 -10.57
C LEU A 269 -13.95 -8.81 -12.07
N GLU A 270 -15.18 -8.54 -12.47
CA GLU A 270 -15.59 -8.44 -13.87
C GLU A 270 -15.16 -7.09 -14.47
N ASN A 271 -14.53 -7.12 -15.65
CA ASN A 271 -14.06 -5.93 -16.37
C ASN A 271 -13.10 -5.02 -15.57
N TYR A 272 -12.48 -5.54 -14.51
CA TYR A 272 -11.49 -4.82 -13.72
C TYR A 272 -10.08 -5.06 -14.26
N LYS A 273 -9.31 -3.98 -14.36
CA LYS A 273 -7.88 -4.02 -14.71
C LYS A 273 -7.04 -3.95 -13.43
N PRO A 274 -6.25 -4.97 -13.09
CA PRO A 274 -5.34 -4.92 -11.95
C PRO A 274 -4.32 -3.79 -12.05
N ILE A 275 -3.97 -3.22 -10.89
CA ILE A 275 -2.96 -2.16 -10.78
C ILE A 275 -1.58 -2.84 -10.68
N ASP A 276 -0.63 -2.47 -11.55
CA ASP A 276 0.74 -2.95 -11.42
C ASP A 276 1.36 -2.39 -10.13
N ARG A 277 1.86 -3.29 -9.27
CA ARG A 277 2.42 -2.95 -7.97
C ARG A 277 3.79 -3.60 -7.78
N ILE A 278 4.80 -2.81 -7.43
CA ILE A 278 6.07 -3.35 -6.91
C ILE A 278 6.02 -3.30 -5.39
N ILE A 279 6.37 -4.40 -4.73
CA ILE A 279 6.51 -4.50 -3.28
C ILE A 279 7.99 -4.66 -2.97
N LEU A 280 8.61 -3.62 -2.40
CA LEU A 280 9.99 -3.62 -1.98
C LEU A 280 10.09 -3.94 -0.48
N ASN A 281 10.42 -5.17 -0.14
CA ASN A 281 10.63 -5.60 1.25
C ASN A 281 12.10 -5.45 1.64
N ILE A 282 12.35 -5.01 2.87
CA ILE A 282 13.69 -4.97 3.46
C ILE A 282 13.77 -6.06 4.50
N LYS A 283 14.70 -7.00 4.32
CA LYS A 283 14.92 -8.11 5.22
C LYS A 283 16.26 -7.99 5.91
N PHE A 284 16.25 -8.03 7.23
CA PHE A 284 17.43 -8.06 8.07
C PHE A 284 17.76 -9.53 8.37
N ASN A 285 18.88 -10.01 7.85
CA ASN A 285 19.40 -11.37 8.02
C ASN A 285 20.51 -11.41 9.09
#